data_AF-A0A968PD50-F1
#
_entry.id   AF-A0A968PD50-F1
#
_cell.length_a   1.000
_cell.length_b   1.000
_cell.length_c   1.000
_cell.angle_alpha   90.00
_cell.angle_beta   90.00
_cell.angle_gamma   90.00
#
_symmetry.space_group_name_H-M   'P 1'
#
loop_
_entity.id
_entity.type
_entity.pdbx_description
1 polymer ?
#
loop_
_entity_poly.entity_id
_entity_poly.type
_entity_poly.pdbx_seq_one_letter_code
_entity_poly.pdbx_strand_id
1 'polypeptide(L)'
;YDVYNNLLSLTTNGSTLTTSVNASTNRLTSFSATYDAAGNLTRQVRASETHQYTYDPLGMPKYLQSTTDQAQVHLYDADDERLATYDCFPGVCDSPGWELRTTVRGLGGEPLREYSTRGTNGWQWVRDYVYRAGGLLAVVEPNGSGGETVYHLHTDHLGTPRQITNASGVQVALHSYYPFGQEATDPAQTAFTKKFTGHERDSNGTGTAGDLDYMHARYCSPTLGRFLSFDPIGGNPRAPQSWNRYAYALNSPMNYTDPEGLFAQLFLDLYFVVFDEITVTASSYSSLLGYFYRLGSYFSEGVRPSIYGEMGRPTPPAAGAYRGLFEGDELERVRFGMSYGAIDTGGVPEFVIFLPMGRIYNALRGSALRAGSTTARAGTYILKDPVTGNVVRTGRTNNLSRRAAEHSRDPTTSDLVFEAIHRTNNPAAQRGLEQMLHEKFSPPLNKINPISPRNPNRATYMEAAEAFLGGGGTP
;
A
#
# COMPACT_ATOMS: atom_id res chain seq x y z
N TYR A 1 -8.32 -21.11 -11.41
CA TYR A 1 -7.91 -19.91 -12.14
C TYR A 1 -7.52 -20.28 -13.56
N ASP A 2 -7.60 -19.35 -14.52
CA ASP A 2 -7.00 -19.53 -15.86
C ASP A 2 -5.56 -19.00 -15.93
N VAL A 3 -4.96 -19.02 -17.12
CA VAL A 3 -3.59 -18.53 -17.37
C VAL A 3 -3.44 -17.01 -17.24
N TYR A 4 -4.55 -16.27 -17.26
CA TYR A 4 -4.59 -14.81 -17.07
C TYR A 4 -5.05 -14.43 -15.66
N ASN A 5 -4.99 -15.37 -14.72
CA ASN A 5 -5.35 -15.16 -13.31
C ASN A 5 -6.83 -14.78 -13.11
N ASN A 6 -7.74 -15.21 -13.99
CA ASN A 6 -9.18 -15.08 -13.73
C ASN A 6 -9.65 -16.17 -12.76
N LEU A 7 -10.42 -15.78 -11.74
CA LEU A 7 -11.06 -16.72 -10.82
C LEU A 7 -12.23 -17.43 -11.51
N LEU A 8 -11.96 -18.61 -12.07
CA LEU A 8 -12.95 -19.41 -12.80
C LEU A 8 -13.91 -20.22 -11.92
N SER A 9 -13.54 -20.49 -10.67
CA SER A 9 -14.38 -21.27 -9.77
C SER A 9 -14.06 -20.95 -8.32
N LEU A 10 -15.12 -20.85 -7.51
CA LEU A 10 -15.12 -20.52 -6.10
C LEU A 10 -16.07 -21.50 -5.41
N THR A 11 -15.61 -22.18 -4.36
CA THR A 11 -16.46 -23.04 -3.54
C THR A 11 -16.62 -22.45 -2.15
N THR A 12 -17.85 -22.16 -1.75
CA THR A 12 -18.22 -21.65 -0.42
C THR A 12 -19.35 -22.50 0.16
N ASN A 13 -19.22 -22.90 1.42
CA ASN A 13 -20.17 -23.79 2.11
C ASN A 13 -20.60 -25.03 1.29
N GLY A 14 -19.66 -25.66 0.56
CA GLY A 14 -19.96 -26.81 -0.31
C GLY A 14 -20.65 -26.48 -1.63
N SER A 15 -21.06 -25.22 -1.86
CA SER A 15 -21.63 -24.74 -3.12
C SER A 15 -20.54 -24.17 -4.01
N THR A 16 -20.52 -24.57 -5.29
CA THR A 16 -19.50 -24.12 -6.24
C THR A 16 -20.11 -23.16 -7.26
N LEU A 17 -19.58 -21.94 -7.30
CA LEU A 17 -19.79 -20.99 -8.36
C LEU A 17 -18.74 -21.20 -9.44
N THR A 18 -19.17 -21.29 -10.70
CA THR A 18 -18.28 -21.36 -11.86
C THR A 18 -18.50 -20.14 -12.73
N THR A 19 -17.40 -19.54 -13.20
CA THR A 19 -17.40 -18.38 -14.08
C THR A 19 -16.68 -18.72 -15.38
N SER A 20 -17.03 -18.01 -16.44
CA SER A 20 -16.31 -18.05 -17.71
C SER A 20 -15.97 -16.64 -18.14
N VAL A 21 -14.83 -16.46 -18.82
CA VAL A 21 -14.31 -15.17 -19.23
C VAL A 21 -13.85 -15.18 -20.69
N ASN A 22 -13.85 -14.01 -21.32
CA ASN A 22 -13.22 -13.80 -22.61
C ASN A 22 -11.70 -13.63 -22.42
N ALA A 23 -10.90 -14.52 -22.98
CA ALA A 23 -9.45 -14.56 -22.83
C ALA A 23 -8.72 -13.28 -23.29
N SER A 24 -9.30 -12.52 -24.22
CA SER A 24 -8.69 -11.28 -24.74
C SER A 24 -8.99 -10.05 -23.88
N THR A 25 -10.00 -10.12 -23.00
CA THR A 25 -10.49 -8.95 -22.25
C THR A 25 -10.64 -9.18 -20.75
N ASN A 26 -10.55 -10.42 -20.26
CA ASN A 26 -10.83 -10.82 -18.88
C ASN A 26 -12.26 -10.49 -18.40
N ARG A 27 -13.17 -10.16 -19.32
CA ARG A 27 -14.59 -9.86 -19.06
C ARG A 27 -15.37 -11.15 -18.90
N LEU A 28 -16.33 -11.17 -17.97
CA LEU A 28 -17.22 -12.33 -17.76
C LEU A 28 -18.04 -12.60 -19.03
N THR A 29 -18.17 -13.87 -19.37
CA THR A 29 -19.10 -14.38 -20.39
C THR A 29 -20.21 -15.23 -19.77
N SER A 30 -20.05 -15.64 -18.51
CA SER A 30 -21.10 -16.25 -17.69
C SER A 30 -22.09 -15.18 -17.18
N PHE A 31 -23.20 -15.63 -16.59
CA PHE A 31 -24.20 -14.77 -15.93
C PHE A 31 -24.86 -13.75 -16.86
N SER A 32 -24.87 -13.98 -18.18
CA SER A 32 -25.37 -13.01 -19.16
C SER A 32 -24.76 -11.61 -18.93
N ALA A 33 -23.49 -11.59 -18.54
CA ALA A 33 -22.78 -10.38 -18.19
C ALA A 33 -22.59 -9.49 -19.42
N THR A 34 -22.85 -8.20 -19.27
CA THR A 34 -22.59 -7.19 -20.30
C THR A 34 -21.69 -6.11 -19.76
N TYR A 35 -20.92 -5.50 -20.66
CA TYR A 35 -19.95 -4.47 -20.32
C TYR A 35 -20.14 -3.26 -21.23
N ASP A 36 -19.81 -2.07 -20.74
CA ASP A 36 -19.68 -0.89 -21.58
C ASP A 36 -18.36 -0.90 -22.38
N ALA A 37 -18.12 0.15 -23.17
CA ALA A 37 -16.90 0.28 -23.97
C ALA A 37 -15.63 0.39 -23.11
N ALA A 38 -15.72 1.05 -21.94
CA ALA A 38 -14.62 1.19 -20.98
C ALA A 38 -14.30 -0.12 -20.25
N GLY A 39 -15.22 -1.10 -20.29
CA GLY A 39 -15.05 -2.39 -19.64
C GLY A 39 -15.64 -2.45 -18.24
N ASN A 40 -16.59 -1.59 -17.92
CA ASN A 40 -17.34 -1.67 -16.68
C ASN A 40 -18.55 -2.60 -16.85
N LEU A 41 -18.81 -3.47 -15.87
CA LEU A 41 -19.92 -4.41 -15.89
C LEU A 41 -21.25 -3.64 -15.78
N THR A 42 -22.09 -3.67 -16.81
CA THR A 42 -23.37 -2.94 -16.84
C THR A 42 -24.57 -3.80 -16.45
N ARG A 43 -24.45 -5.13 -16.56
CA ARG A 43 -25.51 -6.07 -16.22
C ARG A 43 -24.94 -7.44 -15.90
N GLN A 44 -25.60 -8.16 -15.00
CA GLN A 44 -25.45 -9.60 -14.82
C GLN A 44 -26.74 -10.23 -14.30
N VAL A 45 -26.88 -11.55 -14.45
CA VAL A 45 -27.97 -12.35 -13.90
C VAL A 45 -27.39 -13.41 -12.99
N ARG A 46 -27.67 -13.32 -11.70
CA ARG A 46 -27.17 -14.25 -10.67
C ARG A 46 -28.28 -14.55 -9.68
N ALA A 47 -28.35 -15.81 -9.24
CA ALA A 47 -29.39 -16.27 -8.30
C ALA A 47 -30.83 -15.91 -8.74
N SER A 48 -31.11 -15.96 -10.05
CA SER A 48 -32.39 -15.54 -10.67
C SER A 48 -32.73 -14.05 -10.56
N GLU A 49 -31.79 -13.22 -10.09
CA GLU A 49 -31.92 -11.77 -10.03
C GLU A 49 -31.12 -11.12 -11.16
N THR A 50 -31.67 -10.06 -11.74
CA THR A 50 -30.91 -9.21 -12.67
C THR A 50 -30.35 -8.03 -11.91
N HIS A 51 -29.03 -7.91 -11.88
CA HIS A 51 -28.33 -6.74 -11.37
C HIS A 51 -27.94 -5.85 -12.55
N GLN A 52 -28.27 -4.56 -12.46
CA GLN A 52 -27.92 -3.54 -13.45
C GLN A 52 -27.09 -2.45 -12.78
N TYR A 53 -26.07 -2.01 -13.50
CA TYR A 53 -25.12 -1.01 -13.03
C TYR A 53 -25.01 0.08 -14.08
N THR A 54 -25.09 1.33 -13.64
CA THR A 54 -24.72 2.48 -14.47
C THR A 54 -23.58 3.24 -13.82
N TYR A 55 -22.79 3.89 -14.66
CA TYR A 55 -21.60 4.60 -14.26
C TYR A 55 -21.74 6.07 -14.62
N ASP A 56 -21.12 6.93 -13.82
CA ASP A 56 -20.98 8.34 -14.18
C ASP A 56 -19.87 8.53 -15.25
N PRO A 57 -19.65 9.75 -15.76
CA PRO A 57 -18.63 10.00 -16.77
C PRO A 57 -17.18 9.72 -16.35
N LEU A 58 -16.91 9.61 -15.04
CA LEU A 58 -15.59 9.29 -14.50
C LEU A 58 -15.41 7.78 -14.29
N GLY A 59 -16.47 7.00 -14.48
CA GLY A 59 -16.44 5.54 -14.38
C GLY A 59 -16.76 5.02 -12.99
N MET A 60 -17.33 5.85 -12.11
CA MET A 60 -17.78 5.45 -10.79
C MET A 60 -19.21 4.88 -10.83
N PRO A 61 -19.51 3.75 -10.16
CA PRO A 61 -20.87 3.21 -10.10
C PRO A 61 -21.85 4.22 -9.51
N LYS A 62 -22.82 4.67 -10.30
CA LYS A 62 -23.80 5.66 -9.89
C LYS A 62 -25.13 5.05 -9.50
N TYR A 63 -25.58 4.03 -10.21
CA TYR A 63 -26.89 3.40 -10.00
C TYR A 63 -26.72 1.89 -9.97
N LEU A 64 -27.08 1.27 -8.85
CA LEU A 64 -27.06 -0.17 -8.63
C LEU A 64 -28.51 -0.62 -8.43
N GLN A 65 -29.00 -1.47 -9.32
CA GLN A 65 -30.40 -1.92 -9.27
C GLN A 65 -30.46 -3.44 -9.32
N SER A 66 -31.23 -4.02 -8.41
CA SER A 66 -31.69 -5.41 -8.49
C SER A 66 -33.16 -5.45 -8.90
N THR A 67 -33.59 -6.56 -9.48
CA THR A 67 -35.01 -6.83 -9.75
C THR A 67 -35.85 -7.05 -8.48
N THR A 68 -35.20 -7.35 -7.36
CA THR A 68 -35.84 -7.75 -6.09
C THR A 68 -35.75 -6.67 -5.01
N ASP A 69 -34.84 -5.71 -5.15
CA ASP A 69 -34.50 -4.74 -4.12
C ASP A 69 -34.65 -3.28 -4.60
N GLN A 70 -34.57 -2.36 -3.63
CA GLN A 70 -34.40 -0.94 -3.93
C GLN A 70 -33.10 -0.72 -4.71
N ALA A 71 -33.15 0.22 -5.64
CA ALA A 71 -31.96 0.70 -6.30
C ALA A 71 -31.18 1.62 -5.35
N GLN A 72 -29.86 1.48 -5.36
CA GLN A 72 -28.96 2.35 -4.62
C GLN A 72 -28.33 3.34 -5.59
N VAL A 73 -28.36 4.61 -5.22
CA VAL A 73 -27.75 5.69 -5.99
C VAL A 73 -26.61 6.28 -5.17
N HIS A 74 -25.42 6.37 -5.77
CA HIS A 74 -24.25 6.90 -5.10
C HIS A 74 -23.92 8.31 -5.60
N LEU A 75 -23.46 9.13 -4.67
CA LEU A 75 -23.05 10.52 -4.88
C LEU A 75 -21.59 10.65 -4.45
N TYR A 76 -20.77 11.13 -5.36
CA TYR A 76 -19.34 11.31 -5.18
C TYR A 76 -18.97 12.79 -5.12
N ASP A 77 -17.87 13.11 -4.46
CA ASP A 77 -17.25 14.42 -4.56
C ASP A 77 -16.38 14.55 -5.82
N ALA A 78 -15.64 15.65 -5.92
CA ALA A 78 -14.80 15.92 -7.09
C ALA A 78 -13.52 15.05 -7.14
N ASP A 79 -13.18 14.36 -6.05
CA ASP A 79 -12.05 13.45 -5.95
C ASP A 79 -12.50 11.98 -6.06
N ASP A 80 -13.71 11.73 -6.57
CA ASP A 80 -14.35 10.42 -6.73
C ASP A 80 -14.60 9.66 -5.41
N GLU A 81 -14.61 10.37 -4.27
CA GLU A 81 -14.93 9.79 -2.97
C GLU A 81 -16.44 9.82 -2.70
N ARG A 82 -17.00 8.71 -2.23
CA ARG A 82 -18.43 8.57 -2.03
C ARG A 82 -18.91 9.31 -0.79
N LEU A 83 -19.65 10.40 -0.97
CA LEU A 83 -20.23 11.15 0.14
C LEU A 83 -21.55 10.59 0.63
N ALA A 84 -22.39 10.06 -0.27
CA ALA A 84 -23.72 9.63 0.09
C ALA A 84 -24.26 8.47 -0.75
N THR A 85 -25.16 7.71 -0.12
CA THR A 85 -25.97 6.68 -0.76
C THR A 85 -27.44 7.00 -0.54
N TYR A 86 -28.21 6.83 -1.60
CA TYR A 86 -29.63 7.12 -1.66
C TYR A 86 -30.38 5.87 -2.12
N ASP A 87 -31.26 5.35 -1.28
CA ASP A 87 -32.07 4.18 -1.62
C ASP A 87 -33.40 4.64 -2.25
N CYS A 88 -33.67 4.21 -3.49
CA CYS A 88 -34.95 4.44 -4.17
C CYS A 88 -35.53 3.20 -4.83
N PHE A 89 -36.87 3.12 -4.88
CA PHE A 89 -37.51 2.11 -5.72
C PHE A 89 -37.31 2.43 -7.21
N PRO A 90 -37.13 1.40 -8.06
CA PRO A 90 -37.13 1.54 -9.51
C PRO A 90 -38.30 2.41 -10.01
N GLY A 91 -38.00 3.54 -10.67
CA GLY A 91 -39.02 4.44 -11.23
C GLY A 91 -39.64 5.44 -10.25
N VAL A 92 -39.19 5.48 -8.99
CA VAL A 92 -39.74 6.36 -7.93
C VAL A 92 -38.62 7.10 -7.16
N CYS A 93 -37.55 7.50 -7.85
CA CYS A 93 -36.40 8.16 -7.22
C CYS A 93 -36.63 9.61 -6.81
N ASP A 94 -37.86 10.15 -6.96
CA ASP A 94 -38.22 11.54 -6.64
C ASP A 94 -39.39 11.69 -5.63
N SER A 95 -39.82 10.62 -4.93
CA SER A 95 -40.97 10.68 -3.99
C SER A 95 -40.56 10.81 -2.52
N PRO A 96 -41.26 11.60 -1.67
CA PRO A 96 -40.88 11.90 -0.29
C PRO A 96 -41.07 10.70 0.66
N GLY A 97 -40.17 9.73 0.60
CA GLY A 97 -40.07 8.57 1.49
C GLY A 97 -38.68 7.90 1.51
N TRP A 98 -37.74 8.47 0.76
CA TRP A 98 -36.37 8.00 0.61
C TRP A 98 -35.51 8.25 1.84
N GLU A 99 -34.49 7.42 2.01
CA GLU A 99 -33.44 7.60 3.00
C GLU A 99 -32.14 7.95 2.28
N LEU A 100 -31.58 9.11 2.63
CA LEU A 100 -30.26 9.54 2.18
C LEU A 100 -29.28 9.33 3.33
N ARG A 101 -28.37 8.38 3.17
CA ARG A 101 -27.22 8.19 4.05
C ARG A 101 -26.09 9.07 3.57
N THR A 102 -25.66 10.03 4.38
CA THR A 102 -24.52 10.89 4.08
C THR A 102 -23.41 10.65 5.10
N THR A 103 -22.19 10.58 4.62
CA THR A 103 -21.00 10.36 5.43
C THR A 103 -20.14 11.63 5.47
N VAL A 104 -19.71 12.00 6.68
CA VAL A 104 -18.61 12.94 6.88
C VAL A 104 -17.34 12.10 6.97
N ARG A 105 -16.37 12.40 6.10
CA ARG A 105 -15.13 11.63 5.97
C ARG A 105 -13.92 12.41 6.48
N GLY A 106 -12.92 11.66 6.92
CA GLY A 106 -11.60 12.19 7.24
C GLY A 106 -10.79 12.46 5.97
N LEU A 107 -9.57 12.96 6.16
CA LEU A 107 -8.66 13.27 5.05
C LEU A 107 -8.16 12.01 4.32
N GLY A 108 -8.24 10.84 4.95
CA GLY A 108 -7.91 9.55 4.34
C GLY A 108 -9.09 8.88 3.64
N GLY A 109 -10.24 9.56 3.52
CA GLY A 109 -11.47 8.99 2.93
C GLY A 109 -12.24 8.07 3.87
N GLU A 110 -11.76 7.84 5.09
CA GLU A 110 -12.46 7.03 6.08
C GLU A 110 -13.72 7.76 6.59
N PRO A 111 -14.88 7.09 6.67
CA PRO A 111 -16.07 7.71 7.24
C PRO A 111 -15.88 7.89 8.74
N LEU A 112 -16.08 9.11 9.24
CA LEU A 112 -16.01 9.47 10.66
C LEU A 112 -17.40 9.52 11.28
N ARG A 113 -18.40 9.95 10.52
CA ARG A 113 -19.79 10.08 10.98
C ARG A 113 -20.76 9.85 9.84
N GLU A 114 -21.89 9.24 10.15
CA GLU A 114 -22.99 8.99 9.23
C GLU A 114 -24.25 9.69 9.72
N TYR A 115 -24.97 10.28 8.77
CA TYR A 115 -26.25 10.92 8.96
C TYR A 115 -27.31 10.30 8.05
N SER A 116 -28.54 10.26 8.53
CA SER A 116 -29.73 9.98 7.75
C SER A 116 -30.54 11.25 7.55
N THR A 117 -31.05 11.43 6.34
CA THR A 117 -32.21 12.31 6.11
C THR A 117 -33.31 11.49 5.46
N ARG A 118 -34.54 11.61 6.00
CA ARG A 118 -35.70 10.88 5.51
C ARG A 118 -36.87 11.83 5.27
N GLY A 119 -37.18 12.11 4.01
CA GLY A 119 -38.21 13.10 3.64
C GLY A 119 -37.87 14.50 4.15
N THR A 120 -38.82 15.18 4.80
CA THR A 120 -38.62 16.53 5.39
C THR A 120 -37.98 16.50 6.78
N ASN A 121 -37.68 15.32 7.31
CA ASN A 121 -36.96 15.22 8.58
C ASN A 121 -35.52 15.71 8.36
N GLY A 122 -35.07 16.62 9.23
CA GLY A 122 -33.69 17.10 9.22
C GLY A 122 -32.66 16.00 9.45
N TRP A 123 -31.39 16.38 9.43
CA TRP A 123 -30.25 15.47 9.62
C TRP A 123 -30.33 14.74 10.97
N GLN A 124 -30.39 13.42 10.91
CA GLN A 124 -30.35 12.54 12.07
C GLN A 124 -29.00 11.85 12.13
N TRP A 125 -28.30 11.98 13.25
CA TRP A 125 -27.07 11.24 13.49
C TRP A 125 -27.37 9.74 13.55
N VAL A 126 -26.67 8.94 12.75
CA VAL A 126 -26.83 7.47 12.70
C VAL A 126 -25.74 6.81 13.51
N ARG A 127 -24.48 7.20 13.26
CA ARG A 127 -23.32 6.63 13.95
C ARG A 127 -22.05 7.42 13.75
N ASP A 128 -21.11 7.23 14.67
CA ASP A 128 -19.72 7.63 14.55
C ASP A 128 -18.82 6.42 14.43
N TYR A 129 -17.79 6.53 13.60
CA TYR A 129 -16.72 5.56 13.50
C TYR A 129 -15.49 6.12 14.20
N VAL A 130 -14.98 5.37 15.16
CA VAL A 130 -13.81 5.74 15.96
C VAL A 130 -12.64 4.91 15.49
N TYR A 131 -11.58 5.57 15.05
CA TYR A 131 -10.34 4.94 14.60
C TYR A 131 -9.22 5.17 15.60
N ARG A 132 -8.29 4.23 15.66
CA ARG A 132 -7.06 4.34 16.43
C ARG A 132 -5.91 3.74 15.64
N ALA A 133 -4.86 4.53 15.40
CA ALA A 133 -3.71 4.14 14.61
C ALA A 133 -4.11 3.51 13.25
N GLY A 134 -5.04 4.15 12.52
CA GLY A 134 -5.53 3.70 11.22
C GLY A 134 -6.53 2.52 11.25
N GLY A 135 -6.71 1.85 12.39
CA GLY A 135 -7.67 0.74 12.54
C GLY A 135 -9.01 1.19 13.10
N LEU A 136 -10.11 0.60 12.60
CA LEU A 136 -11.46 0.80 13.14
C LEU A 136 -11.55 0.18 14.54
N LEU A 137 -11.75 1.01 15.55
CA LEU A 137 -11.75 0.62 16.97
C LEU A 137 -13.17 0.46 17.52
N ALA A 138 -14.04 1.43 17.22
CA ALA A 138 -15.38 1.45 17.78
C ALA A 138 -16.40 2.10 16.83
N VAL A 139 -17.66 1.78 17.05
CA VAL A 139 -18.82 2.47 16.47
C VAL A 139 -19.68 2.97 17.62
N VAL A 140 -20.11 4.23 17.53
CA VAL A 140 -20.98 4.87 18.52
C VAL A 140 -22.30 5.22 17.85
N GLU A 141 -23.43 4.81 18.43
CA GLU A 141 -24.78 5.05 17.88
C GLU A 141 -25.66 5.76 18.91
N PRO A 142 -26.70 6.51 18.50
CA PRO A 142 -27.69 7.02 19.45
C PRO A 142 -28.46 5.86 20.08
N ASN A 143 -28.72 5.94 21.39
CA ASN A 143 -29.46 4.91 22.11
C ASN A 143 -31.00 5.13 22.12
N GLY A 144 -31.49 6.11 21.36
CA GLY A 144 -32.91 6.48 21.28
C GLY A 144 -33.48 7.22 22.51
N SER A 145 -32.68 7.40 23.57
CA SER A 145 -33.07 8.08 24.82
C SER A 145 -32.19 9.31 25.12
N GLY A 146 -31.60 9.90 24.08
CA GLY A 146 -30.71 11.06 24.21
C GLY A 146 -29.29 10.76 24.69
N GLY A 147 -28.90 9.47 24.75
CA GLY A 147 -27.53 9.04 25.03
C GLY A 147 -26.93 8.22 23.89
N GLU A 148 -25.81 7.57 24.19
CA GLU A 148 -24.97 6.87 23.21
C GLU A 148 -24.82 5.39 23.59
N THR A 149 -24.69 4.54 22.58
CA THR A 149 -24.30 3.13 22.71
C THR A 149 -22.97 2.93 22.00
N VAL A 150 -21.99 2.37 22.72
CA VAL A 150 -20.65 2.10 22.19
C VAL A 150 -20.48 0.60 21.89
N TYR A 151 -20.01 0.32 20.68
CA TYR A 151 -19.63 -1.00 20.22
C TYR A 151 -18.13 -1.01 19.89
N HIS A 152 -17.40 -1.98 20.43
CA HIS A 152 -15.99 -2.19 20.13
C HIS A 152 -15.86 -3.24 19.03
N LEU A 153 -15.07 -2.93 18.00
CA LEU A 153 -14.82 -3.81 16.87
C LEU A 153 -13.45 -4.47 17.02
N HIS A 154 -13.43 -5.79 16.86
CA HIS A 154 -12.22 -6.60 16.91
C HIS A 154 -11.92 -7.07 15.50
N THR A 155 -10.86 -6.52 14.90
CA THR A 155 -10.50 -6.76 13.50
C THR A 155 -9.44 -7.86 13.35
N ASP A 156 -9.42 -8.53 12.19
CA ASP A 156 -8.32 -9.42 11.81
C ASP A 156 -7.12 -8.65 11.25
N HIS A 157 -6.08 -9.39 10.80
CA HIS A 157 -4.85 -8.79 10.27
C HIS A 157 -5.04 -7.99 8.98
N LEU A 158 -6.19 -8.12 8.30
CA LEU A 158 -6.56 -7.33 7.12
C LEU A 158 -7.42 -6.11 7.48
N GLY A 159 -7.77 -5.92 8.76
CA GLY A 159 -8.68 -4.89 9.21
C GLY A 159 -10.16 -5.27 9.11
N THR A 160 -10.50 -6.52 8.80
CA THR A 160 -11.89 -6.98 8.71
C THR A 160 -12.48 -7.16 10.12
N PRO A 161 -13.61 -6.52 10.49
CA PRO A 161 -14.27 -6.77 11.76
C PRO A 161 -14.74 -8.23 11.89
N ARG A 162 -14.26 -8.94 12.91
CA ARG A 162 -14.60 -10.35 13.16
C ARG A 162 -15.53 -10.53 14.35
N GLN A 163 -15.35 -9.72 15.39
CA GLN A 163 -16.18 -9.78 16.58
C GLN A 163 -16.56 -8.36 16.99
N ILE A 164 -17.77 -8.22 17.53
CA ILE A 164 -18.28 -6.94 18.04
C ILE A 164 -18.73 -7.17 19.48
N THR A 165 -18.29 -6.30 20.38
CA THR A 165 -18.67 -6.33 21.80
C THR A 165 -19.28 -5.01 22.22
N ASN A 166 -20.28 -5.03 23.11
CA ASN A 166 -20.81 -3.81 23.72
C ASN A 166 -19.84 -3.20 24.74
N ALA A 167 -20.23 -2.07 25.35
CA ALA A 167 -19.44 -1.37 26.38
C ALA A 167 -19.10 -2.23 27.62
N SER A 168 -19.89 -3.27 27.91
CA SER A 168 -19.64 -4.22 29.01
C SER A 168 -18.74 -5.39 28.61
N GLY A 169 -18.22 -5.41 27.38
CA GLY A 169 -17.40 -6.51 26.86
C GLY A 169 -18.19 -7.76 26.44
N VAL A 170 -19.52 -7.68 26.38
CA VAL A 170 -20.37 -8.80 25.95
C VAL A 170 -20.41 -8.83 24.42
N GLN A 171 -20.19 -10.02 23.83
CA GLN A 171 -20.30 -10.23 22.39
C GLN A 171 -21.73 -9.99 21.91
N VAL A 172 -21.87 -9.11 20.91
CA VAL A 172 -23.15 -8.83 20.25
C VAL A 172 -23.20 -9.39 18.82
N ALA A 173 -22.04 -9.61 18.18
CA ALA A 173 -21.96 -10.24 16.87
C ALA A 173 -20.61 -10.95 16.66
N LEU A 174 -20.64 -11.97 15.80
CA LEU A 174 -19.47 -12.72 15.35
C LEU A 174 -19.58 -12.96 13.84
N HIS A 175 -18.67 -12.36 13.09
CA HIS A 175 -18.64 -12.41 11.64
C HIS A 175 -17.51 -13.33 11.15
N SER A 176 -17.86 -14.23 10.23
CA SER A 176 -16.89 -15.02 9.49
C SER A 176 -16.97 -14.75 8.00
N TYR A 177 -15.82 -14.70 7.34
CA TYR A 177 -15.71 -14.41 5.91
C TYR A 177 -14.90 -15.49 5.20
N TYR A 178 -15.31 -15.82 3.99
CA TYR A 178 -14.48 -16.52 3.01
C TYR A 178 -13.35 -15.61 2.52
N PRO A 179 -12.28 -16.16 1.91
CA PRO A 179 -11.08 -15.39 1.59
C PRO A 179 -11.31 -14.12 0.76
N PHE A 180 -12.30 -14.11 -0.14
CA PHE A 180 -12.62 -12.95 -0.98
C PHE A 180 -13.68 -12.01 -0.38
N GLY A 181 -14.02 -12.18 0.90
CA GLY A 181 -14.91 -11.29 1.62
C GLY A 181 -16.38 -11.70 1.65
N GLN A 182 -16.78 -12.79 0.98
CA GLN A 182 -18.15 -13.30 1.11
C GLN A 182 -18.41 -13.67 2.58
N GLU A 183 -19.48 -13.16 3.16
CA GLU A 183 -19.84 -13.46 4.55
C GLU A 183 -20.36 -14.91 4.65
N ALA A 184 -19.80 -15.66 5.60
CA ALA A 184 -20.13 -17.06 5.86
C ALA A 184 -21.17 -17.22 6.98
N THR A 185 -21.25 -16.23 7.87
CA THR A 185 -22.27 -16.10 8.91
C THR A 185 -23.45 -15.26 8.41
N ASP A 186 -24.52 -15.17 9.21
CA ASP A 186 -25.62 -14.25 8.94
C ASP A 186 -25.09 -12.79 8.89
N PRO A 187 -25.25 -12.08 7.76
CA PRO A 187 -24.80 -10.70 7.63
C PRO A 187 -25.62 -9.72 8.47
N ALA A 188 -26.86 -10.07 8.84
CA ALA A 188 -27.81 -9.21 9.54
C ALA A 188 -27.66 -9.23 11.08
N GLN A 189 -26.55 -9.73 11.61
CA GLN A 189 -26.26 -9.67 13.06
C GLN A 189 -26.12 -8.23 13.59
N THR A 190 -25.66 -7.31 12.73
CA THR A 190 -25.61 -5.86 13.02
C THR A 190 -25.92 -5.07 11.77
N ALA A 191 -26.28 -3.79 11.94
CA ALA A 191 -26.48 -2.84 10.85
C ALA A 191 -25.18 -2.14 10.40
N PHE A 192 -24.00 -2.65 10.78
CA PHE A 192 -22.72 -2.02 10.46
C PHE A 192 -22.31 -2.33 9.02
N THR A 193 -21.89 -1.29 8.30
CA THR A 193 -21.52 -1.38 6.89
C THR A 193 -20.04 -1.68 6.69
N LYS A 194 -19.18 -1.40 7.68
CA LYS A 194 -17.76 -1.73 7.63
C LYS A 194 -17.56 -3.24 7.76
N LYS A 195 -17.13 -3.89 6.68
CA LYS A 195 -17.04 -5.35 6.53
C LYS A 195 -15.64 -5.74 6.05
N PHE A 196 -15.53 -6.42 4.90
CA PHE A 196 -14.27 -7.00 4.43
C PHE A 196 -13.18 -5.95 4.26
N THR A 197 -12.02 -6.22 4.87
CA THR A 197 -10.83 -5.35 4.93
C THR A 197 -11.11 -3.90 5.35
N GLY A 198 -12.18 -3.67 6.12
CA GLY A 198 -12.57 -2.34 6.59
C GLY A 198 -13.29 -1.47 5.54
N HIS A 199 -13.67 -2.02 4.39
CA HIS A 199 -14.47 -1.32 3.40
C HIS A 199 -15.95 -1.30 3.77
N GLU A 200 -16.64 -0.29 3.25
CA GLU A 200 -18.10 -0.24 3.33
C GLU A 200 -18.69 -1.26 2.37
N ARG A 201 -19.54 -2.15 2.87
CA ARG A 201 -20.33 -3.05 2.05
C ARG A 201 -21.70 -2.45 1.80
N ASP A 202 -21.99 -2.28 0.53
CA ASP A 202 -23.33 -2.05 0.03
C ASP A 202 -23.99 -3.41 -0.09
N SER A 203 -24.88 -3.70 0.87
CA SER A 203 -25.64 -4.93 0.93
C SER A 203 -27.10 -4.60 1.11
N ASN A 204 -27.95 -5.42 0.50
CA ASN A 204 -29.38 -5.43 0.78
C ASN A 204 -29.73 -6.35 1.96
N GLY A 205 -28.75 -6.67 2.81
CA GLY A 205 -28.92 -7.44 4.04
C GLY A 205 -29.01 -8.96 3.85
N THR A 206 -28.75 -9.47 2.64
CA THR A 206 -28.96 -10.89 2.31
C THR A 206 -27.67 -11.68 2.12
N GLY A 207 -26.49 -11.05 2.02
CA GLY A 207 -25.23 -11.76 1.80
C GLY A 207 -25.14 -12.37 0.40
N THR A 208 -25.85 -11.81 -0.57
CA THR A 208 -26.17 -12.45 -1.86
C THR A 208 -25.28 -11.95 -3.00
N ALA A 209 -25.66 -12.31 -4.24
CA ALA A 209 -24.95 -11.94 -5.45
C ALA A 209 -24.89 -10.42 -5.71
N GLY A 210 -25.76 -9.63 -5.05
CA GLY A 210 -25.82 -8.18 -5.17
C GLY A 210 -24.88 -7.41 -4.24
N ASP A 211 -24.30 -8.06 -3.22
CA ASP A 211 -23.39 -7.39 -2.28
C ASP A 211 -22.12 -6.91 -2.99
N LEU A 212 -21.69 -5.68 -2.67
CA LEU A 212 -20.47 -5.07 -3.18
C LEU A 212 -19.71 -4.33 -2.09
N ASP A 213 -18.39 -4.47 -2.08
CA ASP A 213 -17.48 -3.71 -1.22
C ASP A 213 -17.01 -2.46 -1.97
N TYR A 214 -17.29 -1.28 -1.39
CA TYR A 214 -16.82 0.01 -1.87
C TYR A 214 -15.36 0.23 -1.45
N MET A 215 -14.46 0.19 -2.43
CA MET A 215 -13.02 0.35 -2.26
C MET A 215 -12.56 1.65 -2.92
N HIS A 216 -13.21 2.77 -2.64
CA HIS A 216 -12.87 4.10 -3.16
C HIS A 216 -12.95 4.21 -4.69
N ALA A 217 -11.91 3.85 -5.44
CA ALA A 217 -11.92 3.95 -6.90
C ALA A 217 -12.78 2.88 -7.60
N ARG A 218 -13.05 1.75 -6.93
CA ARG A 218 -13.79 0.63 -7.54
C ARG A 218 -14.65 -0.13 -6.54
N TYR A 219 -15.58 -0.90 -7.11
CA TYR A 219 -16.46 -1.81 -6.36
C TYR A 219 -16.03 -3.25 -6.60
N CYS A 220 -15.78 -3.98 -5.52
CA CYS A 220 -15.42 -5.39 -5.54
C CYS A 220 -16.62 -6.26 -5.17
N SER A 221 -16.87 -7.32 -5.93
CA SER A 221 -17.90 -8.30 -5.57
C SER A 221 -17.29 -9.40 -4.70
N PRO A 222 -17.65 -9.50 -3.40
CA PRO A 222 -17.14 -10.55 -2.52
C PRO A 222 -17.55 -11.96 -2.95
N THR A 223 -18.67 -12.09 -3.66
CA THR A 223 -19.18 -13.38 -4.17
C THR A 223 -18.61 -13.78 -5.54
N LEU A 224 -17.94 -12.87 -6.26
CA LEU A 224 -17.18 -13.16 -7.48
C LEU A 224 -15.66 -13.11 -7.26
N GLY A 225 -15.20 -12.51 -6.17
CA GLY A 225 -13.78 -12.28 -5.86
C GLY A 225 -13.08 -11.36 -6.85
N ARG A 226 -13.78 -10.37 -7.42
CA ARG A 226 -13.25 -9.48 -8.45
C ARG A 226 -13.97 -8.13 -8.51
N PHE A 227 -13.30 -7.14 -9.11
CA PHE A 227 -13.86 -5.82 -9.37
C PHE A 227 -14.90 -5.83 -10.50
N LEU A 228 -15.87 -4.93 -10.41
CA LEU A 228 -16.89 -4.73 -11.45
C LEU A 228 -16.39 -3.86 -12.62
N SER A 229 -15.49 -2.94 -12.32
CA SER A 229 -14.89 -2.01 -13.28
C SER A 229 -13.44 -2.39 -13.59
N PHE A 230 -13.01 -1.90 -14.74
CA PHE A 230 -11.63 -2.04 -15.19
C PHE A 230 -10.71 -1.16 -14.33
N ASP A 231 -9.61 -1.72 -13.83
CA ASP A 231 -8.58 -0.95 -13.13
C ASP A 231 -8.13 0.23 -13.99
N PRO A 232 -8.09 1.49 -13.55
CA PRO A 232 -7.50 2.58 -14.33
C PRO A 232 -5.96 2.54 -14.36
N ILE A 233 -5.33 1.82 -13.41
CA ILE A 233 -3.88 1.57 -13.41
C ILE A 233 -3.56 0.43 -14.39
N GLY A 234 -2.60 0.69 -15.28
CA GLY A 234 -2.16 -0.27 -16.28
C GLY A 234 -1.42 -1.48 -15.69
N GLY A 235 -1.36 -2.56 -16.46
CA GLY A 235 -0.58 -3.73 -16.08
C GLY A 235 0.93 -3.44 -16.05
N ASN A 236 1.62 -4.00 -15.08
CA ASN A 236 3.06 -3.87 -14.91
C ASN A 236 3.79 -5.09 -15.50
N PRO A 237 4.72 -4.91 -16.46
CA PRO A 237 5.51 -6.03 -17.02
C PRO A 237 6.32 -6.82 -15.99
N ARG A 238 6.72 -6.19 -14.87
CA ARG A 238 7.44 -6.83 -13.75
C ARG A 238 6.52 -7.62 -12.81
N ALA A 239 5.22 -7.39 -12.91
CA ALA A 239 4.20 -8.16 -12.20
C ALA A 239 3.10 -8.59 -13.18
N PRO A 240 3.34 -9.60 -14.04
CA PRO A 240 2.42 -9.97 -15.12
C PRO A 240 0.99 -10.27 -14.65
N GLN A 241 0.80 -10.69 -13.39
CA GLN A 241 -0.52 -10.90 -12.80
C GLN A 241 -1.38 -9.61 -12.73
N SER A 242 -0.75 -8.43 -12.68
CA SER A 242 -1.44 -7.12 -12.69
C SER A 242 -2.11 -6.79 -14.03
N TRP A 243 -1.85 -7.58 -15.08
CA TRP A 243 -2.51 -7.39 -16.37
C TRP A 243 -3.98 -7.84 -16.33
N ASN A 244 -4.36 -8.61 -15.31
CA ASN A 244 -5.77 -8.84 -15.01
C ASN A 244 -6.34 -7.65 -14.22
N ARG A 245 -6.91 -6.70 -14.95
CA ARG A 245 -7.44 -5.43 -14.41
C ARG A 245 -8.78 -5.55 -13.67
N TYR A 246 -9.22 -6.78 -13.39
CA TYR A 246 -10.40 -7.05 -12.55
C TYR A 246 -10.06 -7.84 -11.29
N ALA A 247 -8.86 -8.42 -11.19
CA ALA A 247 -8.51 -9.28 -10.06
C ALA A 247 -8.37 -8.46 -8.78
N TYR A 248 -9.00 -8.93 -7.69
CA TYR A 248 -8.78 -8.35 -6.37
C TYR A 248 -7.50 -8.92 -5.75
N ALA A 249 -6.64 -8.06 -5.19
CA ALA A 249 -5.50 -8.47 -4.37
C ALA A 249 -4.58 -9.53 -5.03
N LEU A 250 -4.40 -9.48 -6.36
CA LEU A 250 -3.66 -10.49 -7.15
C LEU A 250 -4.14 -11.93 -6.93
N ASN A 251 -5.40 -12.13 -6.54
CA ASN A 251 -5.99 -13.39 -6.05
C ASN A 251 -5.31 -13.99 -4.81
N SER A 252 -4.67 -13.15 -3.99
CA SER A 252 -4.12 -13.53 -2.69
C SER A 252 -4.73 -12.68 -1.57
N PRO A 253 -6.06 -12.71 -1.38
CA PRO A 253 -6.77 -11.79 -0.49
C PRO A 253 -6.49 -12.03 1.01
N MET A 254 -5.86 -13.16 1.35
CA MET A 254 -5.41 -13.41 2.72
C MET A 254 -4.08 -12.74 3.06
N ASN A 255 -3.32 -12.33 2.04
CA ASN A 255 -2.00 -11.72 2.17
C ASN A 255 -1.99 -10.24 1.81
N TYR A 256 -2.89 -9.80 0.92
CA TYR A 256 -2.94 -8.45 0.38
C TYR A 256 -4.33 -7.85 0.51
N THR A 257 -4.37 -6.54 0.73
CA THR A 257 -5.57 -5.72 0.67
C THR A 257 -5.43 -4.72 -0.48
N ASP A 258 -6.54 -4.13 -0.94
CA ASP A 258 -6.54 -3.04 -1.92
C ASP A 258 -7.27 -1.84 -1.31
N PRO A 259 -6.59 -1.03 -0.48
CA PRO A 259 -7.25 0.03 0.30
C PRO A 259 -7.91 1.11 -0.54
N GLU A 260 -7.40 1.38 -1.74
CA GLU A 260 -7.89 2.44 -2.63
C GLU A 260 -8.66 1.89 -3.84
N GLY A 261 -8.77 0.55 -3.95
CA GLY A 261 -9.34 -0.10 -5.13
C GLY A 261 -8.54 0.20 -6.40
N LEU A 262 -7.24 0.48 -6.31
CA LEU A 262 -6.37 0.83 -7.43
C LEU A 262 -5.15 -0.08 -7.52
N PHE A 263 -4.72 -0.66 -6.40
CA PHE A 263 -3.54 -1.51 -6.38
C PHE A 263 -3.49 -2.39 -5.12
N ALA A 264 -3.14 -3.67 -5.31
CA ALA A 264 -2.91 -4.59 -4.20
C ALA A 264 -1.67 -4.15 -3.39
N GLN A 265 -1.89 -3.61 -2.20
CA GLN A 265 -0.83 -3.13 -1.33
C GLN A 265 -0.20 -4.32 -0.61
N LEU A 266 1.04 -4.67 -1.00
CA LEU A 266 2.15 -5.04 -0.10
C LEU A 266 3.44 -5.50 -0.82
N PHE A 267 3.45 -5.73 -2.14
CA PHE A 267 4.66 -6.24 -2.82
C PHE A 267 5.30 -5.31 -3.85
N LEU A 268 4.68 -4.17 -4.19
CA LEU A 268 5.23 -3.27 -5.21
C LEU A 268 5.65 -1.92 -4.67
N ASP A 269 5.00 -1.36 -3.64
CA ASP A 269 5.40 -0.05 -3.11
C ASP A 269 6.78 -0.07 -2.43
N LEU A 270 7.11 -1.12 -1.66
CA LEU A 270 8.43 -1.22 -1.05
C LEU A 270 9.53 -1.61 -2.05
N TYR A 271 9.16 -2.20 -3.19
CA TYR A 271 10.11 -2.51 -4.26
C TYR A 271 10.37 -1.29 -5.16
N PHE A 272 9.36 -0.49 -5.48
CA PHE A 272 9.54 0.72 -6.31
C PHE A 272 10.23 1.87 -5.57
N VAL A 273 9.94 2.07 -4.28
CA VAL A 273 10.60 3.13 -3.49
C VAL A 273 12.08 2.83 -3.23
N VAL A 274 12.47 1.54 -3.18
CA VAL A 274 13.86 1.14 -2.91
C VAL A 274 14.70 0.97 -4.20
N PHE A 275 14.06 0.85 -5.37
CA PHE A 275 14.76 0.48 -6.61
C PHE A 275 14.54 1.40 -7.83
N ASP A 276 13.82 2.53 -7.72
CA ASP A 276 13.60 3.42 -8.87
C ASP A 276 13.95 4.90 -8.53
N GLU A 277 15.04 5.41 -9.12
CA GLU A 277 15.25 6.86 -9.33
C GLU A 277 14.22 7.33 -10.37
N ILE A 278 13.01 7.70 -9.94
CA ILE A 278 12.01 8.27 -10.86
C ILE A 278 12.28 9.76 -11.04
N THR A 279 12.65 10.16 -12.25
CA THR A 279 12.54 11.56 -12.71
C THR A 279 11.06 11.83 -13.01
N VAL A 280 10.37 12.56 -12.13
CA VAL A 280 8.95 12.92 -12.28
C VAL A 280 8.83 14.16 -13.19
N THR A 281 8.17 14.03 -14.35
CA THR A 281 7.77 15.18 -15.17
C THR A 281 6.45 15.78 -14.66
N ALA A 282 6.27 17.09 -14.83
CA ALA A 282 5.26 17.93 -14.16
C ALA A 282 3.77 17.52 -14.35
N SER A 283 3.44 16.60 -15.25
CA SER A 283 2.06 16.20 -15.55
C SER A 283 1.49 15.09 -14.66
N SER A 284 2.27 14.49 -13.75
CA SER A 284 1.85 13.40 -12.85
C SER A 284 1.89 13.76 -11.36
N TYR A 285 2.10 15.03 -11.00
CA TYR A 285 2.25 15.46 -9.61
C TYR A 285 0.94 15.47 -8.80
N SER A 286 -0.22 15.75 -9.42
CA SER A 286 -1.49 15.89 -8.68
C SER A 286 -2.03 14.55 -8.15
N SER A 287 -1.86 13.46 -8.89
CA SER A 287 -2.30 12.12 -8.50
C SER A 287 -1.37 11.44 -7.50
N LEU A 288 -0.06 11.72 -7.55
CA LEU A 288 0.92 11.19 -6.59
C LEU A 288 0.88 11.91 -5.24
N LEU A 289 0.66 13.22 -5.20
CA LEU A 289 0.58 13.96 -3.94
C LEU A 289 -0.65 13.51 -3.12
N GLY A 290 -1.83 13.37 -3.75
CA GLY A 290 -3.03 12.83 -3.11
C GLY A 290 -2.83 11.41 -2.57
N TYR A 291 -2.10 10.57 -3.31
CA TYR A 291 -1.76 9.19 -2.91
C TYR A 291 -0.84 9.14 -1.68
N PHE A 292 0.21 9.97 -1.60
CA PHE A 292 1.10 10.01 -0.43
C PHE A 292 0.44 10.65 0.80
N TYR A 293 -0.47 11.62 0.62
CA TYR A 293 -1.26 12.16 1.72
C TYR A 293 -2.21 11.12 2.33
N ARG A 294 -2.91 10.32 1.51
CA ARG A 294 -3.82 9.25 1.97
C ARG A 294 -3.08 8.08 2.63
N LEU A 295 -1.89 7.73 2.15
CA LEU A 295 -1.01 6.74 2.80
C LEU A 295 -0.47 7.21 4.16
N GLY A 296 -0.19 8.50 4.31
CA GLY A 296 0.28 9.10 5.55
C GLY A 296 -0.75 9.02 6.69
N SER A 297 -2.05 9.08 6.39
CA SER A 297 -3.14 8.94 7.37
C SER A 297 -3.27 7.52 7.95
N TYR A 298 -2.86 6.49 7.21
CA TYR A 298 -2.90 5.10 7.70
C TYR A 298 -1.73 4.76 8.64
N PHE A 299 -0.64 5.55 8.65
CA PHE A 299 0.58 5.25 9.41
C PHE A 299 1.10 6.37 10.35
N SER A 300 0.49 7.55 10.42
CA SER A 300 0.97 8.64 11.29
C SER A 300 -0.02 9.09 12.36
N GLU A 301 0.38 8.98 13.63
CA GLU A 301 -0.12 9.83 14.71
C GLU A 301 0.86 10.99 14.95
N GLY A 302 0.31 12.20 15.15
CA GLY A 302 0.79 13.07 16.22
C GLY A 302 1.82 14.14 15.90
N VAL A 303 1.52 15.09 15.00
CA VAL A 303 2.06 16.47 15.10
C VAL A 303 0.95 17.47 14.77
N ARG A 304 0.56 18.28 15.77
CA ARG A 304 -0.30 19.46 15.56
C ARG A 304 0.56 20.62 15.03
N PRO A 305 0.16 21.33 13.96
CA PRO A 305 0.53 22.73 13.82
C PRO A 305 -0.57 23.57 14.50
N SER A 306 -0.24 24.16 15.64
CA SER A 306 -0.98 25.31 16.15
C SER A 306 -0.77 26.47 15.18
N ILE A 307 -1.82 26.90 14.48
CA ILE A 307 -1.84 28.24 13.89
C ILE A 307 -2.70 29.09 14.82
N TYR A 308 -2.03 29.78 15.74
CA TYR A 308 -2.59 30.94 16.41
C TYR A 308 -2.60 32.09 15.41
N GLY A 309 -3.78 32.46 14.93
CA GLY A 309 -4.09 33.81 14.47
C GLY A 309 -5.07 34.42 15.47
N GLU A 310 -4.64 35.44 16.19
CA GLU A 310 -5.44 36.15 17.19
C GLU A 310 -6.71 36.77 16.60
N MET A 311 -7.86 36.54 17.23
CA MET A 311 -8.81 37.62 17.54
C MET A 311 -9.86 37.16 18.58
N GLY A 312 -9.84 37.78 19.76
CA GLY A 312 -10.98 37.86 20.69
C GLY A 312 -11.00 36.90 21.89
N ARG A 313 -10.46 37.36 23.03
CA ARG A 313 -10.83 36.89 24.39
C ARG A 313 -12.18 37.54 24.79
N PRO A 314 -13.04 36.89 25.62
CA PRO A 314 -12.84 36.90 27.08
C PRO A 314 -13.22 35.61 27.86
N THR A 315 -12.26 35.18 28.71
CA THR A 315 -12.29 34.63 30.10
C THR A 315 -13.21 33.50 30.63
N PRO A 316 -12.75 32.71 31.64
CA PRO A 316 -13.24 31.36 32.03
C PRO A 316 -14.06 31.32 33.35
N PRO A 317 -14.64 30.16 33.73
CA PRO A 317 -14.13 29.35 34.88
C PRO A 317 -14.32 27.82 34.64
N ALA A 318 -13.81 26.82 35.37
CA ALA A 318 -12.95 26.66 36.55
C ALA A 318 -12.40 25.21 36.55
N ALA A 319 -11.36 25.00 37.35
CA ALA A 319 -10.64 23.74 37.55
C ALA A 319 -11.42 22.69 38.38
N GLY A 320 -11.05 21.40 38.21
CA GLY A 320 -11.31 20.36 39.22
C GLY A 320 -11.01 18.93 38.78
N ALA A 321 -9.93 18.34 39.35
CA ALA A 321 -9.63 16.91 39.63
C ALA A 321 -9.81 15.86 38.50
N TYR A 322 -8.87 14.94 38.23
CA TYR A 322 -8.34 13.94 39.16
C TYR A 322 -6.89 13.52 38.84
N ARG A 323 -6.13 13.28 39.91
CA ARG A 323 -4.78 12.70 39.95
C ARG A 323 -4.89 11.26 40.47
N GLY A 324 -4.14 10.34 39.84
CA GLY A 324 -3.50 9.20 40.50
C GLY A 324 -4.11 7.81 40.30
N LEU A 325 -3.37 6.91 39.62
CA LEU A 325 -3.01 5.57 40.13
C LEU A 325 -2.05 4.84 39.15
N PHE A 326 -1.04 4.19 39.74
CA PHE A 326 0.03 3.32 39.20
C PHE A 326 1.38 3.95 38.81
N GLU A 327 2.26 4.05 39.82
CA GLU A 327 3.71 3.84 39.72
C GLU A 327 4.03 2.36 39.99
N GLY A 328 5.01 1.78 39.27
CA GLY A 328 5.67 0.52 39.64
C GLY A 328 5.81 -0.54 38.54
N ASP A 329 6.93 -0.43 37.81
CA ASP A 329 7.79 -1.48 37.19
C ASP A 329 7.35 -2.33 35.97
N GLU A 330 8.06 -2.01 34.87
CA GLU A 330 8.50 -2.79 33.70
C GLU A 330 7.49 -3.58 32.87
N LEU A 331 6.83 -2.86 31.96
CA LEU A 331 6.61 -3.35 30.60
C LEU A 331 7.46 -2.51 29.65
N GLU A 332 8.47 -3.12 29.03
CA GLU A 332 9.16 -2.57 27.85
C GLU A 332 8.15 -2.32 26.73
N ARG A 333 7.51 -1.14 26.77
CA ARG A 333 6.81 -0.58 25.62
C ARG A 333 7.87 0.03 24.71
N VAL A 334 8.25 -0.71 23.68
CA VAL A 334 8.98 -0.13 22.54
C VAL A 334 8.06 0.91 21.90
N ARG A 335 8.32 2.18 22.17
CA ARG A 335 7.67 3.30 21.48
C ARG A 335 8.31 3.42 20.10
N PHE A 336 7.54 3.16 19.05
CA PHE A 336 7.91 3.55 17.70
C PHE A 336 7.12 4.82 17.36
N GLY A 337 7.75 5.97 17.56
CA GLY A 337 7.25 7.26 17.10
C GLY A 337 8.10 7.75 15.93
N MET A 338 7.46 8.19 14.85
CA MET A 338 8.09 9.02 13.83
C MET A 338 8.18 10.45 14.37
N SER A 339 9.37 11.04 14.37
CA SER A 339 9.55 12.46 14.73
C SER A 339 9.66 13.27 13.44
N TYR A 340 8.79 14.28 13.29
CA TYR A 340 8.91 15.31 12.26
C TYR A 340 9.56 16.54 12.89
N GLY A 341 10.72 16.95 12.37
CA GLY A 341 11.31 18.25 12.62
C GLY A 341 11.39 19.01 11.30
N ALA A 342 10.64 20.10 11.16
CA ALA A 342 10.82 21.04 10.06
C ALA A 342 12.06 21.90 10.36
N ILE A 343 13.08 21.84 9.51
CA ILE A 343 14.12 22.85 9.46
C ILE A 343 13.68 23.85 8.39
N ASP A 344 13.36 25.08 8.80
CA ASP A 344 13.08 26.18 7.90
C ASP A 344 14.39 26.64 7.24
N THR A 345 14.64 26.16 6.03
CA THR A 345 15.61 26.76 5.11
C THR A 345 14.89 27.03 3.82
N GLY A 346 14.49 28.28 3.59
CA GLY A 346 13.80 28.72 2.37
C GLY A 346 14.44 28.14 1.10
N GLY A 347 13.76 27.15 0.51
CA GLY A 347 14.21 26.35 -0.62
C GLY A 347 13.68 24.92 -0.48
N VAL A 348 13.11 24.38 -1.57
CA VAL A 348 12.49 23.05 -1.76
C VAL A 348 12.73 22.01 -0.63
N PRO A 349 11.69 21.45 0.04
CA PRO A 349 11.89 20.53 1.15
C PRO A 349 12.36 19.14 0.68
N GLU A 350 13.54 18.70 1.14
CA GLU A 350 13.98 17.30 1.06
C GLU A 350 13.42 16.48 2.25
N PHE A 351 12.79 15.34 1.97
CA PHE A 351 12.32 14.39 2.98
C PHE A 351 13.28 13.19 3.08
N VAL A 352 13.78 12.90 4.29
CA VAL A 352 14.61 11.71 4.59
C VAL A 352 13.79 10.71 5.40
N ILE A 353 13.62 9.48 4.89
CA ILE A 353 12.89 8.38 5.53
C ILE A 353 13.89 7.42 6.21
N PHE A 354 13.70 7.12 7.50
CA PHE A 354 14.42 6.05 8.22
C PHE A 354 13.47 4.90 8.58
N LEU A 355 13.80 3.66 8.21
CA LEU A 355 13.05 2.45 8.58
C LEU A 355 13.90 1.45 9.38
N PRO A 356 13.39 0.84 10.47
CA PRO A 356 14.11 -0.18 11.23
C PRO A 356 13.92 -1.59 10.62
N MET A 357 15.03 -2.18 10.17
CA MET A 357 15.10 -3.45 9.44
C MET A 357 15.27 -4.66 10.38
N GLY A 358 14.17 -5.21 10.90
CA GLY A 358 14.23 -6.30 11.90
C GLY A 358 13.87 -7.73 11.43
N ARG A 359 12.99 -7.92 10.45
CA ARG A 359 12.44 -9.26 10.14
C ARG A 359 12.30 -9.63 8.66
N ILE A 360 12.81 -8.79 7.75
CA ILE A 360 12.77 -9.01 6.29
C ILE A 360 13.94 -9.89 5.78
N TYR A 361 14.91 -10.21 6.63
CA TYR A 361 16.16 -10.86 6.20
C TYR A 361 16.00 -12.32 5.72
N ASN A 362 14.90 -13.01 6.06
CA ASN A 362 14.76 -14.44 5.80
C ASN A 362 13.85 -14.81 4.61
N ALA A 363 12.96 -13.92 4.15
CA ALA A 363 12.08 -14.18 3.01
C ALA A 363 12.68 -13.78 1.64
N LEU A 364 13.77 -12.99 1.63
CA LEU A 364 14.46 -12.50 0.42
C LEU A 364 15.57 -13.43 -0.10
N ARG A 365 15.77 -14.62 0.49
CA ARG A 365 16.85 -15.55 0.09
C ARG A 365 16.48 -16.58 -0.98
N GLY A 366 15.27 -16.55 -1.54
CA GLY A 366 14.71 -17.71 -2.25
C GLY A 366 14.05 -17.46 -3.62
N SER A 367 14.41 -16.44 -4.39
CA SER A 367 13.91 -16.32 -5.78
C SER A 367 14.77 -15.39 -6.63
N ALA A 368 15.78 -15.95 -7.29
CA ALA A 368 16.49 -15.29 -8.38
C ALA A 368 15.89 -15.75 -9.71
N LEU A 369 15.10 -14.90 -10.37
CA LEU A 369 14.73 -15.01 -11.78
C LEU A 369 15.34 -13.83 -12.54
N ARG A 370 16.59 -14.09 -12.97
CA ARG A 370 17.52 -13.31 -13.80
C ARG A 370 17.76 -11.83 -13.45
N ALA A 371 18.24 -11.60 -12.24
CA ALA A 371 19.34 -10.68 -11.97
C ALA A 371 20.59 -11.54 -11.68
N GLY A 372 21.42 -11.75 -12.69
CA GLY A 372 22.50 -12.74 -12.63
C GLY A 372 23.72 -12.30 -13.39
N SER A 373 24.55 -11.48 -12.75
CA SER A 373 25.99 -11.64 -12.86
C SER A 373 26.53 -11.85 -11.46
N THR A 374 27.21 -12.96 -11.30
CA THR A 374 28.02 -13.47 -10.17
C THR A 374 29.19 -12.55 -9.84
N THR A 375 28.95 -11.24 -9.79
CA THR A 375 30.01 -10.26 -9.61
C THR A 375 30.40 -10.22 -8.15
N ALA A 376 31.67 -10.57 -7.89
CA ALA A 376 32.22 -10.51 -6.54
C ALA A 376 31.99 -9.10 -5.95
N ARG A 377 31.56 -9.09 -4.68
CA ARG A 377 31.39 -7.85 -3.90
C ARG A 377 32.73 -7.20 -3.58
N ALA A 378 33.77 -8.01 -3.54
CA ALA A 378 35.16 -7.61 -3.32
C ALA A 378 35.90 -7.43 -4.65
N GLY A 379 37.00 -6.68 -4.62
CA GLY A 379 37.73 -6.39 -5.84
C GLY A 379 38.74 -5.26 -5.72
N THR A 380 39.17 -4.77 -6.87
CA THR A 380 40.06 -3.61 -7.01
C THR A 380 39.34 -2.45 -7.68
N TYR A 381 39.79 -1.24 -7.39
CA TYR A 381 39.18 0.01 -7.84
C TYR A 381 40.24 1.07 -8.13
N ILE A 382 39.83 2.11 -8.84
CA ILE A 382 40.60 3.33 -9.06
C ILE A 382 39.77 4.55 -8.70
N LEU A 383 40.46 5.65 -8.35
CA LEU A 383 39.89 6.98 -8.27
C LEU A 383 40.45 7.82 -9.42
N LYS A 384 39.57 8.49 -10.14
CA LYS A 384 39.93 9.41 -11.22
C LYS A 384 39.60 10.83 -10.85
N ASP A 385 40.46 11.75 -11.26
CA ASP A 385 40.11 13.16 -11.33
C ASP A 385 39.02 13.35 -12.40
N PRO A 386 37.82 13.87 -12.05
CA PRO A 386 36.72 14.03 -12.99
C PRO A 386 37.02 15.02 -14.13
N VAL A 387 37.96 15.94 -13.94
CA VAL A 387 38.30 17.00 -14.91
C VAL A 387 39.35 16.49 -15.90
N THR A 388 40.42 15.86 -15.40
CA THR A 388 41.53 15.41 -16.25
C THR A 388 41.40 13.97 -16.71
N GLY A 389 40.55 13.17 -16.05
CA GLY A 389 40.40 11.73 -16.28
C GLY A 389 41.57 10.88 -15.75
N ASN A 390 42.59 11.52 -15.17
CA ASN A 390 43.80 10.84 -14.70
C ASN A 390 43.51 10.00 -13.46
N VAL A 391 44.12 8.81 -13.40
CA VAL A 391 44.02 7.93 -12.23
C VAL A 391 44.91 8.47 -11.12
N VAL A 392 44.28 8.94 -10.04
CA VAL A 392 44.99 9.57 -8.91
C VAL A 392 45.21 8.61 -7.75
N ARG A 393 44.42 7.53 -7.66
CA ARG A 393 44.56 6.47 -6.65
C ARG A 393 44.16 5.10 -7.20
N THR A 394 44.84 4.05 -6.74
CA THR A 394 44.40 2.65 -6.90
C THR A 394 44.21 1.99 -5.53
N GLY A 395 43.30 1.02 -5.44
CA GLY A 395 43.05 0.31 -4.18
C GLY A 395 42.33 -1.03 -4.35
N ARG A 396 42.27 -1.80 -3.26
CA ARG A 396 41.43 -3.00 -3.14
C ARG A 396 40.53 -2.99 -1.91
N THR A 397 39.46 -3.76 -1.96
CA THR A 397 38.49 -3.86 -0.86
C THR A 397 37.75 -5.19 -0.86
N ASN A 398 37.32 -5.61 0.33
CA ASN A 398 36.42 -6.74 0.49
C ASN A 398 34.94 -6.39 0.18
N ASN A 399 34.63 -5.10 0.01
CA ASN A 399 33.32 -4.62 -0.40
C ASN A 399 33.46 -3.29 -1.17
N LEU A 400 33.23 -3.33 -2.48
CA LEU A 400 33.35 -2.19 -3.39
C LEU A 400 32.31 -1.11 -3.10
N SER A 401 31.06 -1.50 -2.84
CA SER A 401 29.96 -0.56 -2.53
C SER A 401 30.22 0.19 -1.23
N ARG A 402 30.68 -0.50 -0.18
CA ARG A 402 31.03 0.16 1.10
C ARG A 402 32.20 1.12 0.91
N ARG A 403 33.23 0.70 0.17
CA ARG A 403 34.43 1.52 -0.05
C ARG A 403 34.16 2.76 -0.91
N ALA A 404 33.25 2.67 -1.87
CA ALA A 404 32.78 3.84 -2.62
C ALA A 404 32.11 4.86 -1.69
N ALA A 405 31.23 4.41 -0.79
CA ALA A 405 30.57 5.27 0.20
C ALA A 405 31.53 5.81 1.29
N GLU A 406 32.65 5.14 1.55
CA GLU A 406 33.71 5.67 2.42
C GLU A 406 34.45 6.81 1.71
N HIS A 407 34.82 6.63 0.43
CA HIS A 407 35.52 7.67 -0.35
C HIS A 407 34.67 8.91 -0.61
N SER A 408 33.36 8.76 -0.82
CA SER A 408 32.46 9.90 -1.02
C SER A 408 32.28 10.77 0.22
N ARG A 409 32.60 10.24 1.42
CA ARG A 409 32.52 10.98 2.69
C ARG A 409 33.87 11.53 3.15
N ASP A 410 34.97 11.07 2.57
CA ASP A 410 36.30 11.55 2.93
C ASP A 410 36.58 12.86 2.19
N PRO A 411 36.80 13.99 2.89
CA PRO A 411 37.02 15.30 2.26
C PRO A 411 38.21 15.36 1.29
N THR A 412 39.13 14.40 1.36
CA THR A 412 40.31 14.33 0.47
C THR A 412 40.06 13.56 -0.81
N THR A 413 38.97 12.79 -0.89
CA THR A 413 38.64 11.95 -2.05
C THR A 413 37.19 12.05 -2.52
N SER A 414 36.35 12.83 -1.84
CA SER A 414 34.93 13.00 -2.14
C SER A 414 34.68 13.51 -3.55
N ASP A 415 35.60 14.30 -4.08
CA ASP A 415 35.50 14.94 -5.40
C ASP A 415 36.04 14.05 -6.53
N LEU A 416 36.48 12.82 -6.22
CA LEU A 416 37.05 11.88 -7.19
C LEU A 416 36.04 10.82 -7.60
N VAL A 417 36.13 10.39 -8.86
CA VAL A 417 35.24 9.36 -9.41
C VAL A 417 35.72 7.97 -9.01
N PHE A 418 34.89 7.23 -8.27
CA PHE A 418 35.16 5.85 -7.88
C PHE A 418 34.74 4.88 -8.99
N GLU A 419 35.68 4.05 -9.45
CA GLU A 419 35.42 3.04 -10.47
C GLU A 419 35.95 1.67 -10.04
N ALA A 420 35.07 0.67 -9.98
CA ALA A 420 35.45 -0.71 -9.71
C ALA A 420 36.03 -1.33 -11.00
N ILE A 421 37.27 -1.83 -10.94
CA ILE A 421 38.00 -2.32 -12.12
C ILE A 421 38.02 -3.84 -12.23
N HIS A 422 38.15 -4.54 -11.11
CA HIS A 422 38.11 -6.01 -11.13
C HIS A 422 37.29 -6.50 -9.95
N ARG A 423 36.41 -7.46 -10.19
CA ARG A 423 35.57 -8.06 -9.16
C ARG A 423 36.02 -9.49 -8.89
N THR A 424 36.65 -9.71 -7.74
CA THR A 424 37.07 -11.05 -7.29
C THR A 424 37.06 -11.16 -5.78
N ASN A 425 36.65 -12.32 -5.25
CA ASN A 425 36.72 -12.62 -3.81
C ASN A 425 38.05 -13.26 -3.40
N ASN A 426 38.96 -13.57 -4.34
CA ASN A 426 40.26 -14.15 -4.04
C ASN A 426 41.22 -13.06 -3.51
N PRO A 427 41.60 -13.07 -2.22
CA PRO A 427 42.44 -12.02 -1.65
C PRO A 427 43.85 -11.97 -2.24
N ALA A 428 44.37 -13.11 -2.70
CA ALA A 428 45.67 -13.19 -3.36
C ALA A 428 45.63 -12.50 -4.73
N ALA A 429 44.59 -12.79 -5.52
CA ALA A 429 44.36 -12.12 -6.80
C ALA A 429 44.14 -10.60 -6.60
N GLN A 430 43.36 -10.18 -5.60
CA GLN A 430 43.16 -8.74 -5.32
C GLN A 430 44.47 -8.01 -5.04
N ARG A 431 45.41 -8.63 -4.30
CA ARG A 431 46.73 -8.03 -4.03
C ARG A 431 47.54 -7.87 -5.30
N GLY A 432 47.62 -8.91 -6.13
CA GLY A 432 48.35 -8.83 -7.40
C GLY A 432 47.71 -7.83 -8.37
N LEU A 433 46.39 -7.82 -8.50
CA LEU A 433 45.66 -6.89 -9.37
C LEU A 433 45.83 -5.43 -8.93
N GLU A 434 45.83 -5.16 -7.61
CA GLU A 434 46.11 -3.82 -7.08
C GLU A 434 47.55 -3.38 -7.41
N GLN A 435 48.53 -4.29 -7.31
CA GLN A 435 49.92 -4.02 -7.69
C GLN A 435 50.06 -3.72 -9.19
N MET A 436 49.39 -4.49 -10.05
CA MET A 436 49.39 -4.27 -11.51
C MET A 436 48.76 -2.92 -11.87
N LEU A 437 47.64 -2.54 -11.23
CA LEU A 437 47.03 -1.22 -11.44
C LEU A 437 47.95 -0.10 -10.96
N HIS A 438 48.63 -0.29 -9.83
CA HIS A 438 49.58 0.70 -9.32
C HIS A 438 50.78 0.89 -10.26
N GLU A 439 51.35 -0.19 -10.79
CA GLU A 439 52.44 -0.11 -11.78
C GLU A 439 51.98 0.51 -13.11
N LYS A 440 50.76 0.18 -13.56
CA LYS A 440 50.18 0.70 -14.81
C LYS A 440 49.95 2.21 -14.77
N PHE A 441 49.42 2.73 -13.66
CA PHE A 441 48.99 4.13 -13.58
C PHE A 441 49.92 5.03 -12.78
N SER A 442 50.83 4.47 -11.96
CA SER A 442 51.72 5.21 -11.06
C SER A 442 51.01 6.35 -10.29
N PRO A 443 49.89 6.05 -9.59
CA PRO A 443 49.01 7.08 -9.06
C PRO A 443 49.69 7.92 -7.95
N PRO A 444 49.64 9.26 -8.03
CA PRO A 444 50.36 10.16 -7.12
C PRO A 444 49.91 10.07 -5.65
N LEU A 445 48.68 9.61 -5.37
CA LEU A 445 48.19 9.47 -3.99
C LEU A 445 48.62 8.16 -3.31
N ASN A 446 49.17 7.20 -4.04
CA ASN A 446 49.69 5.96 -3.47
C ASN A 446 51.18 6.13 -3.13
N LYS A 447 51.47 6.53 -1.89
CA LYS A 447 52.85 6.80 -1.42
C LYS A 447 53.70 5.55 -1.15
N ILE A 448 53.10 4.36 -1.22
CA ILE A 448 53.74 3.06 -0.93
C ILE A 448 53.23 2.03 -1.95
N ASN A 449 54.13 1.16 -2.40
CA ASN A 449 53.78 0.02 -3.25
C ASN A 449 52.77 -0.92 -2.56
N PRO A 450 51.71 -1.37 -3.25
CA PRO A 450 50.76 -2.33 -2.71
C PRO A 450 51.39 -3.64 -2.20
N ILE A 451 52.44 -4.12 -2.87
CA ILE A 451 53.26 -5.27 -2.45
C ILE A 451 54.72 -4.83 -2.38
N SER A 452 55.35 -5.02 -1.21
CA SER A 452 56.78 -4.78 -1.04
C SER A 452 57.61 -5.69 -1.98
N PRO A 453 58.65 -5.17 -2.65
CA PRO A 453 59.56 -5.98 -3.48
C PRO A 453 60.24 -7.13 -2.73
N ARG A 454 60.37 -7.03 -1.40
CA ARG A 454 60.98 -8.04 -0.54
C ARG A 454 59.98 -9.03 0.06
N ASN A 455 58.70 -8.97 -0.32
CA ASN A 455 57.69 -9.89 0.20
C ASN A 455 57.92 -11.31 -0.38
N PRO A 456 58.14 -12.35 0.45
CA PRO A 456 58.42 -13.70 -0.04
C PRO A 456 57.26 -14.30 -0.86
N ASN A 457 56.03 -13.82 -0.66
CA ASN A 457 54.84 -14.28 -1.37
C ASN A 457 54.47 -13.40 -2.58
N ARG A 458 55.34 -12.47 -3.00
CA ARG A 458 55.05 -11.54 -4.11
C ARG A 458 54.74 -12.29 -5.41
N ALA A 459 55.54 -13.31 -5.75
CA ALA A 459 55.33 -14.10 -6.97
C ALA A 459 53.95 -14.77 -6.98
N THR A 460 53.55 -15.38 -5.85
CA THR A 460 52.25 -16.04 -5.71
C THR A 460 51.07 -15.09 -5.89
N TYR A 461 51.17 -13.84 -5.42
CA TYR A 461 50.11 -12.85 -5.63
C TYR A 461 50.01 -12.40 -7.09
N MET A 462 51.13 -12.24 -7.78
CA MET A 462 51.16 -11.86 -9.20
C MET A 462 50.60 -12.98 -10.08
N GLU A 463 51.00 -14.24 -9.84
CA GLU A 463 50.48 -15.41 -10.54
C GLU A 463 48.97 -15.57 -10.37
N ALA A 464 48.44 -15.33 -9.15
CA ALA A 464 47.01 -15.36 -8.88
C ALA A 464 46.23 -14.25 -9.62
N ALA A 465 46.84 -13.09 -9.84
CA ALA A 465 46.26 -12.00 -10.62
C ALA A 465 46.27 -12.30 -12.12
N GLU A 466 47.37 -12.84 -12.64
CA GLU A 466 47.49 -13.27 -14.04
C GLU A 466 46.49 -14.39 -14.36
N ALA A 467 46.35 -15.39 -13.48
CA ALA A 467 45.36 -16.44 -13.62
C ALA A 467 43.92 -15.90 -13.64
N PHE A 468 43.63 -14.86 -12.83
CA PHE A 468 42.33 -14.19 -12.86
C PHE A 468 42.06 -13.49 -14.20
N LEU A 469 43.05 -12.80 -14.76
CA LEU A 469 42.90 -12.08 -16.02
C LEU A 469 42.88 -13.02 -17.24
N GLY A 470 43.62 -14.12 -17.21
CA GLY A 470 43.69 -15.10 -18.30
C GLY A 470 42.48 -16.05 -18.40
N GLY A 471 41.70 -16.19 -17.32
CA GLY A 471 40.59 -17.15 -17.21
C GLY A 471 39.22 -16.68 -17.71
N GLY A 472 39.14 -15.60 -18.50
CA GLY A 472 37.86 -15.13 -19.06
C GLY A 472 36.93 -14.42 -18.06
N GLY A 473 37.48 -13.75 -17.04
CA GLY A 473 36.71 -12.79 -16.25
C GLY A 473 36.39 -11.53 -17.07
N THR A 474 35.11 -11.23 -17.27
CA THR A 474 34.64 -9.98 -17.88
C THR A 474 35.24 -8.75 -17.17
N PRO A 475 35.78 -7.75 -17.89
CA PRO A 475 36.22 -6.47 -17.34
C PRO A 475 35.14 -5.77 -16.50
#